data_AF-A0A9Q9DUS4-F1
#
_entry.id   AF-A0A9Q9DUS4-F1
#
_cell.length_a   1.000
_cell.length_b   1.000
_cell.length_c   1.000
_cell.angle_alpha   90.00
_cell.angle_beta   90.00
_cell.angle_gamma   90.00
#
_symmetry.space_group_name_H-M   'P 1'
#
loop_
_entity.id
_entity.type
_entity.pdbx_description
1 polymer ?
#
loop_
_entity_poly.entity_id
_entity_poly.type
_entity_poly.pdbx_seq_one_letter_code
_entity_poly.pdbx_strand_id
1 'polypeptide(L)'
;MPPKSPTRRNKARPSRGGRASIGDRRESGKRLGAPGPAPDRAKKRYKPGTVALREIKRYQKSTDLLLMKLPFQRLVREIAQTVTSEEGPNRWQSQAIMALQEATEAFLVNLFHDANLCAIHAKRVTIQQKDIQLARRLRAAWGAPV
;
A
#
# COMPACT_ATOMS: atom_id res chain seq x y z
N MET A 1 -11.99 -63.92 -18.26
CA MET A 1 -12.75 -62.66 -18.43
C MET A 1 -11.86 -61.49 -18.05
N PRO A 2 -12.04 -60.31 -18.66
CA PRO A 2 -11.66 -59.88 -20.00
C PRO A 2 -10.25 -59.20 -20.06
N PRO A 3 -9.71 -58.91 -21.27
CA PRO A 3 -8.35 -58.41 -21.51
C PRO A 3 -8.31 -56.92 -21.96
N LYS A 4 -7.12 -56.29 -21.93
CA LYS A 4 -6.43 -55.71 -23.13
C LYS A 4 -5.24 -54.78 -22.79
N SER A 5 -4.16 -55.04 -23.52
CA SER A 5 -2.90 -54.33 -23.79
C SER A 5 -3.09 -53.11 -24.74
N PRO A 6 -2.04 -52.53 -25.39
CA PRO A 6 -0.76 -51.97 -24.94
C PRO A 6 -0.57 -50.48 -25.37
N THR A 7 0.63 -49.96 -25.11
CA THR A 7 1.21 -48.63 -25.39
C THR A 7 1.13 -48.07 -26.83
N ARG A 8 1.05 -46.71 -26.87
CA ARG A 8 1.67 -45.74 -27.81
C ARG A 8 1.10 -45.61 -29.24
N ARG A 9 0.76 -44.36 -29.64
CA ARG A 9 1.24 -43.67 -30.86
C ARG A 9 0.63 -42.25 -31.00
N ASN A 10 1.49 -41.23 -31.03
CA ASN A 10 1.15 -39.90 -31.56
C ASN A 10 0.71 -40.02 -33.02
N LYS A 11 -0.47 -39.47 -33.36
CA LYS A 11 -0.86 -39.16 -34.73
C LYS A 11 -1.31 -37.70 -34.80
N ALA A 12 -0.50 -36.88 -35.45
CA ALA A 12 -0.94 -35.60 -36.00
C ALA A 12 -2.01 -35.85 -37.08
N ARG A 13 -2.98 -34.93 -37.21
CA ARG A 13 -3.87 -34.83 -38.36
C ARG A 13 -3.85 -33.39 -38.91
N PRO A 14 -3.84 -33.18 -40.25
CA PRO A 14 -3.47 -31.91 -40.84
C PRO A 14 -4.67 -31.00 -41.22
N SER A 15 -4.41 -29.68 -41.15
CA SER A 15 -4.81 -28.55 -42.03
C SER A 15 -6.18 -28.55 -42.75
N ARG A 16 -7.00 -27.49 -42.50
CA ARG A 16 -7.44 -26.52 -43.55
C ARG A 16 -8.25 -25.32 -43.01
N GLY A 17 -7.92 -24.12 -43.49
CA GLY A 17 -8.76 -22.90 -43.51
C GLY A 17 -8.52 -21.95 -42.33
N GLY A 18 -7.91 -20.77 -42.44
CA GLY A 18 -7.83 -19.84 -43.56
C GLY A 18 -8.70 -18.60 -43.26
N ARG A 19 -8.18 -17.66 -42.47
CA ARG A 19 -8.66 -16.27 -42.50
C ARG A 19 -7.47 -15.34 -42.29
N ALA A 20 -7.00 -14.78 -43.40
CA ALA A 20 -5.96 -13.76 -43.41
C ALA A 20 -6.49 -12.51 -42.69
N SER A 21 -5.90 -12.16 -41.55
CA SER A 21 -5.90 -10.77 -41.09
C SER A 21 -4.65 -10.12 -41.66
N ILE A 22 -4.83 -9.40 -42.77
CA ILE A 22 -3.90 -8.37 -43.22
C ILE A 22 -3.86 -7.34 -42.09
N GLY A 23 -2.77 -7.34 -41.36
CA GLY A 23 -2.52 -6.42 -40.25
C GLY A 23 -1.03 -6.17 -40.19
N ASP A 24 -0.63 -5.01 -40.72
CA ASP A 24 0.73 -4.47 -40.76
C ASP A 24 1.55 -4.83 -39.52
N ARG A 25 2.44 -5.82 -39.67
CA ARG A 25 3.54 -5.98 -38.72
C ARG A 25 4.53 -4.86 -39.00
N ARG A 26 4.44 -3.81 -38.20
CA ARG A 26 5.47 -2.78 -38.09
C ARG A 26 6.83 -3.46 -37.93
N GLU A 27 7.61 -3.39 -38.99
CA GLU A 27 9.01 -3.76 -39.02
C GLU A 27 9.79 -2.77 -38.14
N SER A 28 9.88 -3.06 -36.84
CA SER A 28 10.86 -2.43 -35.98
C SER A 28 12.09 -3.32 -35.91
N GLY A 29 12.99 -3.11 -36.87
CA GLY A 29 14.30 -3.73 -36.89
C GLY A 29 15.14 -3.35 -35.67
N LYS A 30 15.71 -4.36 -35.00
CA LYS A 30 17.13 -4.40 -34.64
C LYS A 30 17.55 -5.81 -34.22
N ARG A 31 18.23 -6.46 -35.16
CA ARG A 31 19.19 -7.58 -35.09
C ARG A 31 19.44 -8.20 -33.70
N LEU A 32 19.05 -9.47 -33.56
CA LEU A 32 19.65 -10.42 -32.61
C LEU A 32 21.01 -10.86 -33.17
N GLY A 33 22.09 -10.75 -32.38
CA GLY A 33 23.38 -11.34 -32.81
C GLY A 33 24.69 -10.86 -32.19
N ALA A 34 24.72 -10.07 -31.12
CA ALA A 34 25.99 -9.70 -30.46
C ALA A 34 26.05 -10.25 -29.02
N PRO A 35 27.04 -11.08 -28.65
CA PRO A 35 27.34 -11.38 -27.26
C PRO A 35 28.10 -10.17 -26.68
N GLY A 36 27.34 -9.17 -26.25
CA GLY A 36 27.84 -8.04 -25.46
C GLY A 36 27.03 -7.94 -24.17
N PRO A 37 27.54 -7.26 -23.12
CA PRO A 37 26.76 -7.01 -21.92
C PRO A 37 25.44 -6.37 -22.34
N ALA A 38 24.32 -6.98 -21.91
CA ALA A 38 22.99 -6.51 -22.25
C ALA A 38 22.91 -5.00 -21.93
N PRO A 39 22.35 -4.16 -22.83
CA PRO A 39 22.23 -2.74 -22.56
C PRO A 39 21.49 -2.57 -21.23
N ASP A 40 22.08 -1.84 -20.29
CA ASP A 40 21.52 -1.59 -18.96
C ASP A 40 20.11 -1.01 -19.15
N ARG A 41 19.09 -1.86 -19.01
CA ARG A 41 17.72 -1.49 -19.32
C ARG A 41 17.34 -0.46 -18.27
N ALA A 42 17.23 0.80 -18.68
CA ALA A 42 16.84 1.90 -17.81
C ALA A 42 15.65 1.46 -16.94
N LYS A 43 15.84 1.50 -15.62
CA LYS A 43 14.84 1.05 -14.66
C LYS A 43 13.54 1.83 -14.89
N LYS A 44 12.46 1.11 -15.21
CA LYS A 44 11.17 1.74 -15.52
C LYS A 44 10.61 2.43 -14.27
N ARG A 45 10.38 3.75 -14.38
CA ARG A 45 9.74 4.54 -13.31
C ARG A 45 8.22 4.40 -13.38
N TYR A 46 7.57 4.23 -12.24
CA TYR A 46 6.11 4.27 -12.14
C TYR A 46 5.59 5.70 -12.34
N LYS A 47 4.38 5.83 -12.91
CA LYS A 47 3.71 7.13 -13.01
C LYS A 47 3.38 7.66 -11.60
N PRO A 48 3.41 8.99 -11.37
CA PRO A 48 2.94 9.58 -10.12
C PRO A 48 1.55 9.03 -9.72
N GLY A 49 1.35 8.77 -8.43
CA GLY A 49 0.13 8.16 -7.89
C GLY A 49 0.05 6.63 -8.02
N THR A 50 0.78 5.99 -8.94
CA THR A 50 0.70 4.52 -9.11
C THR A 50 1.17 3.76 -7.86
N VAL A 51 2.27 4.22 -7.25
CA VAL A 51 2.81 3.60 -6.03
C VAL A 51 1.93 3.93 -4.83
N ALA A 52 1.49 5.20 -4.70
CA ALA A 52 0.59 5.63 -3.64
C ALA A 52 -0.72 4.82 -3.61
N LEU A 53 -1.37 4.60 -4.76
CA LEU A 53 -2.58 3.76 -4.85
C LEU A 53 -2.33 2.29 -4.47
N ARG A 54 -1.13 1.78 -4.74
CA ARG A 54 -0.73 0.43 -4.33
C ARG A 54 -0.53 0.35 -2.82
N GLU A 55 0.11 1.35 -2.23
CA GLU A 55 0.32 1.46 -0.79
C GLU A 55 -1.00 1.60 -0.03
N ILE A 56 -1.92 2.46 -0.50
CA ILE A 56 -3.27 2.60 0.08
C ILE A 56 -3.98 1.24 0.13
N LYS A 57 -4.02 0.51 -1.00
CA LYS A 57 -4.65 -0.81 -1.06
C LYS A 57 -3.97 -1.84 -0.16
N ARG A 58 -2.64 -1.77 -0.05
CA ARG A 58 -1.86 -2.66 0.83
C ARG A 58 -2.23 -2.40 2.29
N TYR A 59 -2.14 -1.15 2.75
CA TYR A 59 -2.35 -0.78 4.15
C TYR A 59 -3.82 -0.88 4.58
N GLN A 60 -4.78 -0.72 3.67
CA GLN A 60 -6.19 -0.99 3.95
C GLN A 60 -6.51 -2.49 4.11
N LYS A 61 -5.66 -3.38 3.59
CA LYS A 61 -5.86 -4.84 3.70
C LYS A 61 -5.22 -5.42 4.96
N SER A 62 -4.14 -4.81 5.43
CA SER A 62 -3.42 -5.22 6.64
C SER A 62 -3.94 -4.50 7.88
N THR A 63 -3.66 -5.05 9.05
CA THR A 63 -3.92 -4.42 10.36
C THR A 63 -2.62 -4.22 11.15
N ASP A 64 -1.48 -4.20 10.45
CA ASP A 64 -0.17 -4.01 11.08
C ASP A 64 0.00 -2.57 11.57
N LEU A 65 0.61 -2.41 12.75
CA LEU A 65 1.01 -1.09 13.26
C LEU A 65 2.13 -0.50 12.40
N LEU A 66 1.98 0.76 12.02
CA LEU A 66 2.86 1.48 11.10
C LEU A 66 3.88 2.38 11.82
N LEU A 67 3.60 2.80 13.06
CA LEU A 67 4.57 3.57 13.84
C LEU A 67 5.67 2.67 14.39
N MET A 68 6.91 3.16 14.36
CA MET A 68 8.04 2.44 14.94
C MET A 68 7.89 2.35 16.47
N LYS A 69 7.94 1.13 17.00
CA LYS A 69 7.69 0.84 18.43
C LYS A 69 8.60 1.62 19.38
N LEU A 70 9.92 1.65 19.12
CA LEU A 70 10.88 2.27 20.03
C LEU A 70 10.75 3.81 20.10
N PRO A 71 10.68 4.55 18.97
CA PRO A 71 10.38 5.98 19.01
C PRO A 71 9.04 6.30 19.69
N PHE A 72 7.98 5.54 19.38
CA PHE A 72 6.67 5.73 20.01
C PHE A 72 6.74 5.55 21.53
N GLN A 73 7.40 4.47 22.00
CA GLN A 73 7.61 4.23 23.43
C GLN A 73 8.38 5.37 24.11
N ARG A 74 9.41 5.94 23.45
CA ARG A 74 10.17 7.08 24.00
C ARG A 74 9.27 8.31 24.15
N LEU A 75 8.47 8.61 23.13
CA LEU A 75 7.51 9.72 23.16
C LEU A 75 6.47 9.56 24.27
N VAL A 76 5.91 8.36 24.45
CA VAL A 76 4.95 8.09 25.53
C VAL A 76 5.57 8.38 26.90
N ARG A 77 6.83 7.95 27.11
CA ARG A 77 7.54 8.17 28.39
C ARG A 77 7.88 9.64 28.61
N GLU A 78 8.27 10.36 27.57
CA GLU A 78 8.51 11.81 27.60
C GLU A 78 7.25 12.56 28.01
N ILE A 79 6.11 12.29 27.37
CA ILE A 79 4.82 12.91 27.71
C ILE A 79 4.42 12.55 29.15
N ALA A 80 4.57 11.29 29.55
CA ALA A 80 4.22 10.85 30.89
C ALA A 80 5.00 11.61 31.98
N GLN A 81 6.27 11.95 31.73
CA GLN A 81 7.07 12.77 32.66
C GLN A 81 6.56 14.20 32.77
N THR A 82 5.97 14.76 31.70
CA THR A 82 5.38 16.10 31.74
C THR A 82 4.01 16.15 32.40
N VAL A 83 3.26 15.05 32.39
CA VAL A 83 1.87 14.99 32.88
C VAL A 83 1.79 14.54 34.34
N THR A 84 2.69 13.66 34.77
CA THR A 84 2.67 13.08 36.12
C THR A 84 3.53 13.91 37.07
N SER A 85 2.95 14.39 38.17
CA SER A 85 3.66 15.10 39.25
C SER A 85 4.40 14.18 40.22
N GLU A 86 4.29 12.87 40.08
CA GLU A 86 4.99 11.91 40.93
C GLU A 86 6.49 11.89 40.61
N GLU A 87 7.29 12.19 41.63
CA GLU A 87 8.75 12.10 41.56
C GLU A 87 9.17 10.62 41.56
N GLY A 88 9.38 10.05 40.36
CA GLY A 88 9.88 8.69 40.25
C GLY A 88 9.93 8.11 38.83
N PRO A 89 10.61 6.97 38.63
CA PRO A 89 10.67 6.29 37.34
C PRO A 89 9.30 5.69 36.99
N ASN A 90 8.59 6.30 36.03
CA ASN A 90 7.35 5.76 35.47
C ASN A 90 7.57 4.36 34.86
N ARG A 91 7.08 3.33 35.55
CA ARG A 91 7.08 1.95 35.06
C ARG A 91 5.87 1.73 34.14
N TRP A 92 6.11 1.10 33.00
CA TRP A 92 5.08 0.84 32.01
C TRP A 92 5.04 -0.64 31.68
N GLN A 93 3.84 -1.21 31.68
CA GLN A 93 3.61 -2.53 31.12
C GLN A 93 3.77 -2.47 29.60
N SER A 94 4.31 -3.54 29.01
CA SER A 94 4.45 -3.64 27.55
C SER A 94 3.10 -3.54 26.82
N GLN A 95 2.07 -4.18 27.37
CA GLN A 95 0.70 -4.14 26.82
C GLN A 95 0.08 -2.74 26.89
N ALA A 96 0.40 -1.93 27.90
CA ALA A 96 -0.09 -0.56 27.99
C ALA A 96 0.47 0.32 26.86
N ILE A 97 1.76 0.17 26.54
CA ILE A 97 2.38 0.89 25.41
C ILE A 97 1.78 0.44 24.07
N MET A 98 1.53 -0.86 23.91
CA MET A 98 0.86 -1.41 22.72
C MET A 98 -0.55 -0.84 22.55
N ALA A 99 -1.36 -0.83 23.61
CA ALA A 99 -2.71 -0.29 23.58
C ALA A 99 -2.74 1.21 23.24
N LEU A 100 -1.81 1.99 23.79
CA LEU A 100 -1.65 3.41 23.43
C LEU A 100 -1.29 3.58 21.96
N GLN A 101 -0.43 2.71 21.43
CA GLN A 101 -0.05 2.76 20.01
C GLN A 101 -1.24 2.44 19.11
N GLU A 102 -1.97 1.36 19.40
CA GLU A 102 -3.17 0.96 18.66
C GLU A 102 -4.21 2.08 18.64
N ALA A 103 -4.51 2.67 19.79
CA ALA A 103 -5.47 3.76 19.89
C ALA A 103 -5.02 5.01 19.11
N THR A 104 -3.73 5.35 19.19
CA THR A 104 -3.17 6.52 18.49
C THR A 104 -3.20 6.34 16.98
N GLU A 105 -2.81 5.18 16.47
CA GLU A 105 -2.83 4.90 15.03
C GLU A 105 -4.27 4.87 14.49
N ALA A 106 -5.20 4.25 15.22
CA ALA A 106 -6.62 4.25 14.85
C ALA A 106 -7.18 5.68 14.80
N PHE A 107 -6.86 6.52 15.78
CA PHE A 107 -7.25 7.92 15.79
C PHE A 107 -6.71 8.69 14.57
N LEU A 108 -5.42 8.54 14.27
CA LEU A 108 -4.78 9.22 13.15
C LEU A 108 -5.34 8.77 11.79
N VAL A 109 -5.58 7.48 11.60
CA VAL A 109 -6.19 6.95 10.36
C VAL A 109 -7.57 7.55 10.16
N ASN A 110 -8.40 7.58 11.20
CA ASN A 110 -9.71 8.21 11.15
C ASN A 110 -9.58 9.70 10.84
N LEU A 111 -8.66 10.42 11.48
CA LEU A 111 -8.47 11.86 11.24
C LEU A 111 -8.04 12.14 9.78
N PHE A 112 -7.16 11.31 9.22
CA PHE A 112 -6.77 11.43 7.81
C PHE A 112 -7.90 11.10 6.85
N HIS A 113 -8.80 10.19 7.21
CA HIS A 113 -10.01 9.94 6.42
C HIS A 113 -10.86 11.22 6.29
N ASP A 114 -11.16 11.88 7.41
CA ASP A 114 -11.96 13.11 7.42
C ASP A 114 -11.24 14.29 6.74
N ALA A 115 -9.93 14.42 6.96
CA ALA A 115 -9.13 15.43 6.27
C ALA A 115 -9.11 15.21 4.76
N ASN A 116 -9.09 13.95 4.30
CA ASN A 116 -9.18 13.61 2.89
C ASN A 116 -10.56 13.98 2.31
N LEU A 117 -11.66 13.75 3.03
CA LEU A 117 -12.99 14.22 2.62
C LEU A 117 -13.05 15.74 2.49
N CYS A 118 -12.43 16.48 3.41
CA CYS A 118 -12.31 17.94 3.34
C CYS A 118 -11.49 18.41 2.12
N ALA A 119 -10.38 17.72 1.80
CA ALA A 119 -9.58 18.03 0.62
C ALA A 119 -10.37 17.79 -0.68
N ILE A 120 -11.09 16.68 -0.78
CA ILE A 120 -11.95 16.34 -1.92
C ILE A 120 -13.09 17.35 -2.08
N HIS A 121 -13.73 17.74 -0.97
CA HIS A 121 -14.76 18.78 -0.96
C HIS A 121 -14.24 20.10 -1.56
N ALA A 122 -12.98 20.44 -1.27
CA ALA A 122 -12.29 21.59 -1.83
C ALA A 122 -11.65 21.34 -3.23
N LYS A 123 -12.05 20.28 -3.94
CA LYS A 123 -11.56 19.89 -5.29
C LYS A 123 -10.05 19.65 -5.37
N ARG A 124 -9.43 19.17 -4.28
CA ARG A 124 -8.00 18.82 -4.20
C ARG A 124 -7.82 17.33 -3.93
N VAL A 125 -6.63 16.83 -4.28
CA VAL A 125 -6.18 15.45 -3.97
C VAL A 125 -5.13 15.46 -2.84
N THR A 126 -4.39 16.56 -2.68
CA THR A 126 -3.38 16.71 -1.63
C THR A 126 -4.02 17.32 -0.38
N ILE A 127 -3.92 16.60 0.72
CA ILE A 127 -4.31 17.09 2.05
C ILE A 127 -3.39 18.22 2.50
N GLN A 128 -3.97 19.20 3.19
CA GLN A 128 -3.29 20.38 3.74
C GLN A 128 -3.63 20.56 5.22
N GLN A 129 -2.86 21.38 5.93
CA GLN A 129 -3.09 21.67 7.35
C GLN A 129 -4.51 22.18 7.64
N LYS A 130 -5.06 23.01 6.75
CA LYS A 130 -6.44 23.52 6.85
C LYS A 130 -7.50 22.41 6.82
N ASP A 131 -7.24 21.31 6.13
CA ASP A 131 -8.17 20.17 6.05
C ASP A 131 -8.21 19.42 7.39
N ILE A 132 -7.06 19.24 8.02
CA ILE A 132 -6.95 18.63 9.36
C ILE A 132 -7.59 19.55 10.40
N GLN A 133 -7.31 20.85 10.35
CA GLN A 133 -7.92 21.82 11.27
C GLN A 133 -9.44 21.86 11.15
N LEU A 134 -9.97 21.84 9.91
CA LEU A 134 -11.40 21.76 9.67
C LEU A 134 -12.00 20.46 10.21
N ALA A 135 -11.38 19.31 9.91
CA ALA A 135 -11.83 18.00 10.40
C ALA A 135 -11.87 17.96 11.95
N ARG A 136 -10.85 18.48 12.63
CA ARG A 136 -10.83 18.56 14.10
C ARG A 136 -11.93 19.46 14.65
N ARG A 137 -12.17 20.63 14.03
CA ARG A 137 -13.26 21.53 14.45
C ARG A 137 -14.63 20.88 14.31
N LEU A 138 -14.87 20.17 13.21
CA LEU A 138 -16.11 19.46 13.00
C LEU A 138 -16.26 18.32 14.02
N ARG A 139 -15.24 17.51 14.24
CA ARG A 139 -15.27 16.44 15.26
C ARG A 139 -15.59 16.95 16.66
N ALA A 140 -14.94 18.03 17.09
CA ALA A 140 -15.17 18.65 18.39
C ALA A 140 -16.64 19.09 18.56
N ALA A 141 -17.25 19.65 17.51
CA ALA A 141 -18.64 20.10 17.54
C ALA A 141 -19.65 18.96 17.73
N TRP A 142 -19.28 17.72 17.36
CA TRP A 142 -20.15 16.55 17.44
C TRP A 142 -19.73 15.53 18.51
N GLY A 143 -18.88 15.95 19.47
CA GLY A 143 -18.48 15.11 20.60
C GLY A 143 -17.55 13.93 20.24
N ALA A 144 -16.98 13.93 19.04
CA ALA A 144 -15.97 12.95 18.66
C ALA A 144 -14.60 13.33 19.26
N PRO A 145 -13.77 12.35 19.66
CA PRO A 145 -12.43 12.63 20.20
C PRO A 145 -11.57 13.44 19.21
N VAL A 146 -10.82 14.42 19.73
CA VAL A 146 -10.04 15.45 18.97
C VAL A 146 -8.63 15.68 19.52
#